data_AF-A0A966VYQ8-F1
#
_entry.id   AF-A0A966VYQ8-F1
#
_cell.length_a   1.000
_cell.length_b   1.000
_cell.length_c   1.000
_cell.angle_alpha   90.00
_cell.angle_beta   90.00
_cell.angle_gamma   90.00
#
_symmetry.space_group_name_H-M   'P 1'
#
loop_
_entity.id
_entity.type
_entity.pdbx_description
1 polymer ?
#
loop_
_entity_poly.entity_id
_entity_poly.type
_entity_poly.pdbx_seq_one_letter_code
_entity_poly.pdbx_strand_id
1 'polypeptide(L)'
;MGATADNALRECVVELMTSPDFLCVIEPPGQLDDFALASRLAYFLWNSTPDEALLAVAREGKLRDGAVLAAQTERLLKDPRASRFVANFTDQWLGLRMIDDTSPDSKLYPEYARNDLLKRSSVQETRAFFRRVLDENLSVREFAAANWTFANESLAKHYGLPGITGLALQKVSLPADSA
;
A
#
# COMPACT_ATOMS: atom_id res chain seq x y z
N MET A 1 23.50 3.20 43.86
CA MET A 1 24.32 2.82 42.70
C MET A 1 23.90 3.71 41.55
N GLY A 2 24.71 4.70 41.20
CA GLY A 2 24.38 5.64 40.13
C GLY A 2 24.50 4.95 38.78
N ALA A 3 23.46 5.04 37.96
CA ALA A 3 23.56 4.67 36.56
C ALA A 3 24.70 5.47 35.92
N THR A 4 25.62 4.79 35.23
CA THR A 4 26.58 5.44 34.36
C THR A 4 25.81 6.22 33.27
N ALA A 5 26.37 7.30 32.75
CA ALA A 5 25.69 8.14 31.75
C ALA A 5 25.17 7.33 30.53
N ASP A 6 25.86 6.25 30.16
CA ASP A 6 25.42 5.31 29.11
C ASP A 6 24.12 4.59 29.46
N ASN A 7 23.98 4.12 30.71
CA ASN A 7 22.78 3.41 31.16
C ASN A 7 21.57 4.35 31.22
N ALA A 8 21.76 5.58 31.70
CA ALA A 8 20.69 6.58 31.70
C ALA A 8 20.21 6.93 30.28
N LEU A 9 21.15 7.06 29.32
CA LEU A 9 20.80 7.30 27.93
C LEU A 9 20.03 6.12 27.32
N ARG A 10 20.46 4.88 27.59
CA ARG A 10 19.75 3.68 27.13
C ARG A 10 18.33 3.63 27.68
N GLU A 11 18.15 3.90 28.98
CA GLU A 11 16.85 3.93 29.62
C GLU A 11 15.93 4.97 28.97
N CYS A 12 16.41 6.19 28.74
CA CYS A 12 15.62 7.23 28.06
C CYS A 12 15.24 6.84 26.63
N VAL A 13 16.13 6.21 25.86
CA VAL A 13 15.83 5.76 24.50
C VAL A 13 14.81 4.62 24.52
N VAL A 14 14.96 3.66 25.44
CA VAL A 14 13.99 2.56 25.59
C VAL A 14 12.61 3.12 25.98
N GLU A 15 12.55 4.06 26.92
CA GLU A 15 11.31 4.68 27.35
C GLU A 15 10.65 5.47 26.22
N LEU A 16 11.42 6.24 25.45
CA LEU A 16 10.91 6.93 24.26
C LEU A 16 10.35 5.95 23.21
N MET A 17 11.09 4.88 22.90
CA MET A 17 10.71 3.91 21.87
C MET A 17 9.56 2.99 22.30
N THR A 18 9.29 2.87 23.60
CA THR A 18 8.19 2.07 24.15
C THR A 18 6.97 2.91 24.54
N SER A 19 7.08 4.24 24.48
CA SER A 19 5.97 5.14 24.78
C SER A 19 4.83 4.97 23.76
N PRO A 20 3.56 4.92 24.20
CA PRO A 20 2.40 4.96 23.32
C PRO A 20 2.41 6.19 22.40
N ASP A 21 2.91 7.34 22.87
CA ASP A 21 2.97 8.58 22.09
C ASP A 21 3.92 8.46 20.89
N PHE A 22 4.89 7.53 20.95
CA PHE A 22 5.80 7.24 19.85
C PHE A 22 5.28 6.12 18.95
N LEU A 23 4.69 5.07 19.54
CA LEU A 23 4.26 3.87 18.82
C LEU A 23 2.90 4.03 18.12
N CYS A 24 2.04 4.90 18.64
CA CYS A 24 0.65 5.02 18.21
C CYS A 24 0.34 6.42 17.69
N VAL A 25 -0.54 6.49 16.69
CA VAL A 25 -1.19 7.75 16.34
C VAL A 25 -2.30 7.99 17.35
N ILE A 26 -2.05 8.89 18.30
CA ILE A 26 -3.02 9.23 19.34
C ILE A 26 -3.92 10.34 18.82
N GLU A 27 -5.22 10.08 18.83
CA GLU A 27 -6.24 11.02 18.40
C GLU A 27 -7.16 11.34 19.58
N PRO A 28 -7.51 12.62 19.80
CA PRO A 28 -8.43 12.97 20.86
C PRO A 28 -9.80 12.32 20.60
N PRO A 29 -10.50 11.84 21.64
CA PRO A 29 -11.83 11.29 21.47
C PRO A 29 -12.80 12.37 20.99
N GLY A 30 -13.64 12.02 20.01
CA GLY A 30 -14.64 12.93 19.44
C GLY A 30 -14.24 13.51 18.08
N GLN A 31 -14.57 14.78 17.84
CA GLN A 31 -14.30 15.43 16.56
C GLN A 31 -12.81 15.74 16.43
N LEU A 32 -12.15 15.20 15.40
CA LEU A 32 -10.75 15.49 15.13
C LEU A 32 -10.49 16.96 14.86
N ASP A 33 -9.48 17.54 15.50
CA ASP A 33 -8.89 18.80 15.05
C ASP A 33 -8.16 18.65 13.70
N ASP A 34 -7.81 19.78 13.08
CA ASP A 34 -7.19 19.79 11.76
C ASP A 34 -5.81 19.11 11.74
N PHE A 35 -5.05 19.10 12.84
CA PHE A 35 -3.75 18.44 12.91
C PHE A 35 -3.89 16.92 13.04
N ALA A 36 -4.84 16.45 13.83
CA ALA A 36 -5.20 15.04 13.92
C ALA A 36 -5.74 14.55 12.58
N LEU A 37 -6.55 15.35 11.89
CA LEU A 37 -7.06 15.02 10.55
C LEU A 37 -5.93 14.94 9.51
N ALA A 38 -5.00 15.89 9.52
CA ALA A 38 -3.81 15.86 8.68
C ALA A 38 -2.96 14.61 8.93
N SER A 39 -2.72 14.29 10.21
CA SER A 39 -1.96 13.11 10.61
C SER A 39 -2.64 11.83 10.12
N ARG A 40 -3.95 11.68 10.40
CA ARG A 40 -4.73 10.53 9.95
C ARG A 40 -4.65 10.36 8.43
N LEU A 41 -4.82 11.43 7.66
CA LEU A 41 -4.77 11.39 6.21
C LEU A 41 -3.39 10.94 5.71
N ALA A 42 -2.30 11.48 6.27
CA ALA A 42 -0.94 11.12 5.90
C ALA A 42 -0.58 9.69 6.28
N TYR A 43 -0.94 9.22 7.48
CA TYR A 43 -0.70 7.84 7.88
C TYR A 43 -1.55 6.86 7.07
N PHE A 44 -2.79 7.22 6.73
CA PHE A 44 -3.65 6.39 5.89
C PHE A 44 -3.11 6.24 4.46
N LEU A 45 -2.74 7.35 3.81
CA LEU A 45 -2.35 7.34 2.39
C LEU A 45 -0.86 7.13 2.13
N TRP A 46 0.01 7.55 3.06
CA TRP A 46 1.46 7.46 2.90
C TRP A 46 2.16 6.59 3.95
N ASN A 47 1.43 6.13 4.98
CA ASN A 47 2.03 5.43 6.12
C ASN A 47 3.25 6.20 6.67
N SER A 48 3.10 7.52 6.80
CA SER A 48 4.18 8.46 7.11
C SER A 48 3.60 9.75 7.69
N THR A 49 4.47 10.60 8.22
CA THR A 49 4.08 11.90 8.77
C THR A 49 3.54 12.83 7.68
N PRO A 50 2.63 13.76 8.04
CA PRO A 50 2.14 14.77 7.11
C PRO A 50 3.28 15.66 6.61
N ASP A 51 3.19 16.10 5.36
CA ASP A 51 4.14 17.07 4.82
C ASP A 51 3.78 18.50 5.22
N GLU A 52 4.71 19.42 4.99
CA GLU A 52 4.55 20.82 5.38
C GLU A 52 3.33 21.49 4.72
N ALA A 53 2.99 21.11 3.48
CA ALA A 53 1.81 21.63 2.80
C ALA A 53 0.51 21.22 3.50
N LEU A 54 0.39 19.96 3.93
CA LEU A 54 -0.77 19.48 4.68
C LEU A 54 -0.84 20.12 6.08
N LEU A 55 0.31 20.27 6.74
CA LEU A 55 0.40 20.96 8.04
C LEU A 55 0.05 22.45 7.95
N ALA A 56 0.42 23.13 6.87
CA ALA A 56 0.05 24.53 6.66
C ALA A 56 -1.46 24.70 6.53
N VAL A 57 -2.13 23.85 5.76
CA VAL A 57 -3.60 23.85 5.65
C VAL A 57 -4.27 23.56 7.00
N ALA A 58 -3.68 22.65 7.79
CA ALA A 58 -4.16 22.37 9.14
C ALA A 58 -4.01 23.56 10.09
N ARG A 59 -2.87 24.28 10.04
CA ARG A 59 -2.66 25.52 10.82
C ARG A 59 -3.68 26.60 10.48
N GLU A 60 -4.11 26.67 9.23
CA GLU A 60 -5.13 27.62 8.78
C GLU A 60 -6.55 27.22 9.21
N GLY A 61 -6.75 26.03 9.81
CA GLY A 61 -8.07 25.53 10.24
C GLY A 61 -9.01 25.22 9.07
N LYS A 62 -8.47 24.94 7.89
CA LYS A 62 -9.23 24.75 6.65
C LYS A 62 -9.41 23.29 6.27
N LEU A 63 -8.75 22.35 6.93
CA LEU A 63 -8.73 20.95 6.50
C LEU A 63 -10.08 20.25 6.75
N ARG A 64 -10.91 20.79 7.63
CA ARG A 64 -12.30 20.36 7.84
C ARG A 64 -13.26 20.77 6.73
N ASP A 65 -12.87 21.69 5.84
CA ASP A 65 -13.66 22.00 4.65
C ASP A 65 -13.58 20.82 3.68
N GLY A 66 -14.74 20.29 3.26
CA GLY A 66 -14.80 19.11 2.41
C GLY A 66 -14.12 19.28 1.05
N ALA A 67 -14.14 20.48 0.47
CA ALA A 67 -13.45 20.77 -0.80
C ALA A 67 -11.93 20.81 -0.60
N VAL A 68 -11.47 21.39 0.51
CA VAL A 68 -10.04 21.43 0.86
C VAL A 68 -9.51 20.02 1.18
N LEU A 69 -10.29 19.23 1.93
CA LEU A 69 -9.95 17.86 2.26
C LEU A 69 -9.86 16.98 1.00
N ALA A 70 -10.82 17.10 0.09
CA ALA A 70 -10.79 16.39 -1.18
C ALA A 70 -9.57 16.78 -2.02
N ALA A 71 -9.26 18.08 -2.13
CA ALA A 71 -8.10 18.56 -2.86
C ALA A 71 -6.78 18.04 -2.26
N GLN A 72 -6.64 18.01 -0.93
CA GLN A 72 -5.47 17.42 -0.28
C GLN A 72 -5.42 15.91 -0.51
N THR A 73 -6.54 15.19 -0.41
CA THR A 73 -6.60 13.75 -0.65
C THR A 73 -6.11 13.39 -2.06
N GLU A 74 -6.60 14.08 -3.08
CA GLU A 74 -6.16 13.93 -4.48
C GLU A 74 -4.66 14.22 -4.64
N ARG A 75 -4.16 15.26 -3.99
CA ARG A 75 -2.73 15.59 -3.99
C ARG A 75 -1.90 14.47 -3.39
N LEU A 76 -2.32 13.92 -2.24
CA LEU A 76 -1.63 12.84 -1.57
C LEU A 76 -1.62 11.56 -2.40
N LEU A 77 -2.72 11.23 -3.08
CA LEU A 77 -2.83 10.04 -3.96
C LEU A 77 -1.92 10.12 -5.20
N LYS A 78 -1.69 11.32 -5.72
CA LYS A 78 -0.79 11.56 -6.87
C LYS A 78 0.70 11.53 -6.50
N ASP A 79 1.04 11.64 -5.22
CA ASP A 79 2.42 11.56 -4.76
C ASP A 79 2.97 10.12 -4.86
N PRO A 80 4.24 9.91 -5.25
CA PRO A 80 4.85 8.58 -5.30
C PRO A 80 4.74 7.76 -4.01
N ARG A 81 4.65 8.42 -2.85
CA ARG A 81 4.45 7.77 -1.53
C ARG A 81 3.13 7.02 -1.43
N ALA A 82 2.12 7.35 -2.24
CA ALA A 82 0.84 6.64 -2.29
C ALA A 82 0.97 5.19 -2.80
N SER A 83 2.12 4.80 -3.37
CA SER A 83 2.46 3.39 -3.60
C SER A 83 2.38 2.54 -2.32
N ARG A 84 2.66 3.14 -1.15
CA ARG A 84 2.54 2.49 0.16
C ARG A 84 1.09 2.17 0.51
N PHE A 85 0.15 3.06 0.20
CA PHE A 85 -1.28 2.79 0.37
C PHE A 85 -1.72 1.62 -0.50
N VAL A 86 -1.35 1.60 -1.78
CA VAL A 86 -1.68 0.48 -2.67
C VAL A 86 -1.19 -0.85 -2.11
N ALA A 87 0.08 -0.92 -1.69
CA ALA A 87 0.62 -2.14 -1.08
C ALA A 87 -0.12 -2.50 0.21
N ASN A 88 -0.21 -1.58 1.18
CA ASN A 88 -0.81 -1.85 2.48
C ASN A 88 -2.29 -2.22 2.41
N PHE A 89 -3.05 -1.57 1.54
CA PHE A 89 -4.48 -1.81 1.37
C PHE A 89 -4.72 -3.17 0.71
N THR A 90 -4.05 -3.46 -0.41
CA THR A 90 -4.20 -4.75 -1.10
C THR A 90 -3.70 -5.93 -0.25
N ASP A 91 -2.64 -5.74 0.53
CA ASP A 91 -2.15 -6.77 1.46
C ASP A 91 -3.17 -7.15 2.53
N GLN A 92 -3.91 -6.17 3.05
CA GLN A 92 -4.93 -6.41 4.08
C GLN A 92 -6.23 -6.93 3.47
N TRP A 93 -6.67 -6.32 2.37
CA TRP A 93 -7.94 -6.66 1.74
C TRP A 93 -7.91 -8.06 1.12
N LEU A 94 -6.84 -8.37 0.37
CA LEU A 94 -6.72 -9.61 -0.39
C LEU A 94 -5.77 -10.62 0.28
N GLY A 95 -5.20 -10.29 1.44
CA GLY A 95 -4.30 -11.17 2.17
C GLY A 95 -2.95 -11.40 1.47
N LEU A 96 -2.51 -10.50 0.58
CA LEU A 96 -1.29 -10.72 -0.23
C LEU A 96 -0.01 -10.88 0.62
N ARG A 97 -0.01 -10.39 1.86
CA ARG A 97 1.09 -10.62 2.82
C ARG A 97 1.27 -12.09 3.19
N MET A 98 0.20 -12.88 3.15
CA MET A 98 0.16 -14.28 3.54
C MET A 98 0.30 -15.23 2.35
N ILE A 99 0.66 -14.72 1.16
CA ILE A 99 0.69 -15.53 -0.06
C ILE A 99 1.70 -16.69 0.02
N ASP A 100 2.71 -16.58 0.89
CA ASP A 100 3.70 -17.64 1.13
C ASP A 100 3.41 -18.49 2.38
N ASP A 101 2.40 -18.15 3.20
CA ASP A 101 2.14 -18.81 4.49
C ASP A 101 1.71 -20.27 4.32
N THR A 102 1.14 -20.63 3.18
CA THR A 102 0.68 -21.99 2.85
C THR A 102 1.32 -22.51 1.57
N SER A 103 2.66 -22.59 1.56
CA SER A 103 3.39 -23.16 0.44
C SER A 103 3.22 -24.70 0.38
N PRO A 104 2.86 -25.27 -0.80
CA PRO A 104 2.85 -26.72 -1.02
C PRO A 104 4.20 -27.38 -0.71
N ASP A 105 4.15 -28.68 -0.37
CA ASP A 105 5.36 -29.47 -0.12
C ASP A 105 6.26 -29.46 -1.36
N SER A 106 7.50 -29.00 -1.19
CA SER A 106 8.45 -28.79 -2.28
C SER A 106 8.97 -30.09 -2.92
N LYS A 107 8.83 -31.24 -2.25
CA LYS A 107 9.13 -32.56 -2.81
C LYS A 107 7.99 -33.07 -3.67
N LEU A 108 6.75 -32.79 -3.29
CA LEU A 108 5.56 -33.20 -4.04
C LEU A 108 5.27 -32.26 -5.23
N TYR A 109 5.55 -30.96 -5.08
CA TYR A 109 5.26 -29.92 -6.08
C TYR A 109 6.51 -29.05 -6.37
N PRO A 110 7.57 -29.64 -6.94
CA PRO A 110 8.83 -28.93 -7.22
C PRO A 110 8.66 -27.77 -8.21
N GLU A 111 7.68 -27.82 -9.10
CA GLU A 111 7.33 -26.75 -10.04
C GLU A 111 6.84 -25.49 -9.33
N TYR A 112 6.08 -25.62 -8.23
CA TYR A 112 5.67 -24.48 -7.42
C TYR A 112 6.87 -23.83 -6.73
N ALA A 113 7.71 -24.67 -6.09
CA ALA A 113 8.89 -24.20 -5.38
C ALA A 113 9.92 -23.51 -6.30
N ARG A 114 9.97 -23.90 -7.58
CA ARG A 114 10.86 -23.31 -8.59
C ARG A 114 10.33 -22.02 -9.21
N ASN A 115 9.04 -21.70 -9.05
CA ASN A 115 8.39 -20.59 -9.75
C ASN A 115 8.12 -19.38 -8.83
N ASP A 116 9.12 -18.99 -8.05
CA ASP A 116 9.04 -17.81 -7.17
C ASP A 116 8.75 -16.52 -7.95
N LEU A 117 9.22 -16.44 -9.19
CA LEU A 117 8.97 -15.31 -10.07
C LEU A 117 7.48 -15.16 -10.41
N LEU A 118 6.77 -16.25 -10.65
CA LEU A 118 5.33 -16.20 -10.91
C LEU A 118 4.58 -15.65 -9.71
N LYS A 119 4.86 -16.16 -8.50
CA LYS A 119 4.22 -15.68 -7.27
C LYS A 119 4.42 -14.18 -7.06
N ARG A 120 5.66 -13.69 -7.17
CA ARG A 120 5.96 -12.26 -7.07
C ARG A 120 5.25 -11.46 -8.15
N SER A 121 5.19 -11.98 -9.37
CA SER A 121 4.52 -11.34 -10.49
C SER A 121 3.01 -11.22 -10.25
N SER A 122 2.36 -12.25 -9.70
CA SER A 122 0.92 -12.21 -9.36
C SER A 122 0.60 -11.15 -8.28
N VAL A 123 1.46 -11.00 -7.27
CA VAL A 123 1.31 -9.91 -6.28
C VAL A 123 1.46 -8.54 -6.95
N GLN A 124 2.46 -8.39 -7.82
CA GLN A 124 2.70 -7.13 -8.52
C GLN A 124 1.58 -6.79 -9.51
N GLU A 125 1.04 -7.78 -10.23
CA GLU A 125 -0.11 -7.64 -11.12
C GLU A 125 -1.32 -7.10 -10.33
N THR A 126 -1.64 -7.74 -9.20
CA THR A 126 -2.77 -7.34 -8.34
C THR A 126 -2.63 -5.89 -7.90
N ARG A 127 -1.43 -5.48 -7.46
CA ARG A 127 -1.13 -4.11 -7.04
C ARG A 127 -1.17 -3.12 -8.22
N ALA A 128 -0.66 -3.50 -9.39
CA ALA A 128 -0.69 -2.65 -10.58
C ALA A 128 -2.12 -2.45 -11.10
N PHE A 129 -2.94 -3.50 -11.09
CA PHE A 129 -4.36 -3.44 -11.43
C PHE A 129 -5.10 -2.49 -10.49
N PHE A 130 -4.95 -2.67 -9.17
CA PHE A 130 -5.57 -1.78 -8.19
C PHE A 130 -5.10 -0.33 -8.35
N ARG A 131 -3.78 -0.11 -8.53
CA ARG A 131 -3.21 1.22 -8.75
C ARG A 131 -3.85 1.91 -9.95
N ARG A 132 -4.06 1.18 -11.04
CA ARG A 132 -4.69 1.70 -12.26
C ARG A 132 -6.13 2.13 -12.04
N VAL A 133 -6.92 1.29 -11.38
CA VAL A 133 -8.31 1.61 -11.02
C VAL A 133 -8.37 2.86 -10.14
N LEU A 134 -7.45 2.98 -9.17
CA LEU A 134 -7.35 4.13 -8.28
C LEU A 134 -6.94 5.41 -9.03
N ASP A 135 -5.84 5.37 -9.80
CA ASP A 135 -5.27 6.55 -10.48
C ASP A 135 -6.21 7.14 -11.53
N GLU A 136 -6.98 6.29 -12.21
CA GLU A 136 -7.92 6.72 -13.23
C GLU A 136 -9.36 6.85 -12.73
N ASN A 137 -9.59 6.62 -11.44
CA ASN A 137 -10.93 6.64 -10.85
C ASN A 137 -11.91 5.77 -11.66
N LEU A 138 -11.48 4.55 -12.01
CA LEU A 138 -12.29 3.61 -12.78
C LEU A 138 -13.43 3.06 -11.92
N SER A 139 -14.44 2.52 -12.59
CA SER A 139 -15.55 1.85 -11.92
C SER A 139 -15.06 0.66 -11.10
N VAL A 140 -15.62 0.47 -9.91
CA VAL A 140 -15.39 -0.73 -9.09
C VAL A 140 -15.74 -2.03 -9.84
N ARG A 141 -16.60 -1.93 -10.88
CA ARG A 141 -16.91 -3.07 -11.76
C ARG A 141 -15.69 -3.63 -12.49
N GLU A 142 -14.63 -2.84 -12.69
CA GLU A 142 -13.39 -3.33 -13.30
C GLU A 142 -12.82 -4.52 -12.53
N PHE A 143 -12.94 -4.56 -11.19
CA PHE A 143 -12.47 -5.71 -10.40
C PHE A 143 -13.16 -7.04 -10.74
N ALA A 144 -14.35 -7.00 -11.35
CA ALA A 144 -15.12 -8.20 -11.69
C ALA A 144 -15.24 -8.46 -13.20
N ALA A 145 -15.13 -7.41 -14.04
CA ALA A 145 -15.46 -7.50 -15.46
C ALA A 145 -14.44 -6.80 -16.38
N ALA A 146 -13.23 -6.53 -15.90
CA ALA A 146 -12.18 -5.96 -16.74
C ALA A 146 -11.80 -6.93 -17.86
N ASN A 147 -11.66 -6.40 -19.08
CA ASN A 147 -11.14 -7.12 -20.25
C ASN A 147 -9.62 -6.92 -20.42
N TRP A 148 -8.92 -6.57 -19.34
CA TRP A 148 -7.50 -6.28 -19.34
C TRP A 148 -6.87 -6.63 -18.00
N THR A 149 -5.57 -6.92 -18.01
CA THR A 149 -4.76 -7.09 -16.79
C THR A 149 -3.34 -6.55 -17.02
N PHE A 150 -2.47 -6.69 -16.03
CA PHE A 150 -1.03 -6.48 -16.15
C PHE A 150 -0.30 -7.81 -16.17
N ALA A 151 0.48 -8.08 -17.22
CA ALA A 151 1.26 -9.30 -17.32
C ALA A 151 2.71 -8.98 -17.71
N ASN A 152 3.64 -9.77 -17.17
CA ASN A 152 5.01 -9.91 -17.64
C ASN A 152 5.19 -11.30 -18.26
N GLU A 153 6.40 -11.66 -18.68
CA GLU A 153 6.63 -12.95 -19.33
C GLU A 153 6.23 -14.17 -18.48
N SER A 154 6.43 -14.10 -17.16
CA SER A 154 6.09 -15.20 -16.26
C SER A 154 4.56 -15.41 -16.19
N LEU A 155 3.81 -14.32 -16.01
CA LEU A 155 2.34 -14.35 -16.01
C LEU A 155 1.78 -14.70 -17.39
N ALA A 156 2.36 -14.17 -18.45
CA ALA A 156 1.93 -14.45 -19.81
C ALA A 156 2.02 -15.94 -20.15
N LYS A 157 3.11 -16.60 -19.75
CA LYS A 157 3.25 -18.07 -19.87
C LYS A 157 2.22 -18.81 -19.02
N HIS A 158 1.90 -18.30 -17.84
CA HIS A 158 0.92 -18.93 -16.94
C HIS A 158 -0.52 -18.79 -17.48
N TYR A 159 -0.88 -17.64 -18.05
CA TYR A 159 -2.20 -17.34 -18.59
C TYR A 159 -2.37 -17.72 -20.08
N GLY A 160 -1.30 -18.18 -20.75
CA GLY A 160 -1.34 -18.50 -22.17
C GLY A 160 -1.43 -17.28 -23.10
N LEU A 161 -0.94 -16.11 -22.65
CA LEU A 161 -0.94 -14.87 -23.43
C LEU A 161 0.31 -14.80 -24.34
N PRO A 162 0.15 -14.77 -25.68
CA PRO A 162 1.28 -14.71 -26.60
C PRO A 162 1.88 -13.29 -26.69
N GLY A 163 3.18 -13.22 -26.99
CA GLY A 163 3.84 -11.96 -27.40
C GLY A 163 4.33 -11.03 -26.29
N ILE A 164 4.28 -11.46 -25.02
CA ILE A 164 4.79 -10.69 -23.87
C ILE A 164 6.13 -11.27 -23.42
N THR A 165 7.16 -10.42 -23.34
CA THR A 165 8.53 -10.82 -22.98
C THR A 165 9.12 -9.84 -21.97
N GLY A 166 10.00 -10.33 -21.09
CA GLY A 166 10.68 -9.52 -20.08
C GLY A 166 9.98 -9.50 -18.71
N LEU A 167 10.65 -8.83 -17.76
CA LEU A 167 10.25 -8.83 -16.34
C LEU A 167 9.25 -7.75 -15.98
N ALA A 168 9.19 -6.67 -16.76
CA ALA A 168 8.31 -5.54 -16.49
C ALA A 168 6.85 -5.90 -16.79
N LEU A 169 5.95 -5.46 -15.91
CA LEU A 169 4.51 -5.58 -16.13
C LEU A 169 4.07 -4.62 -17.24
N GLN A 170 3.22 -5.12 -18.13
CA GLN A 170 2.63 -4.37 -19.22
C GLN A 170 1.11 -4.57 -19.19
N LYS A 171 0.35 -3.52 -19.52
CA LYS A 171 -1.11 -3.65 -19.67
C LYS A 171 -1.40 -4.48 -20.91
N VAL A 172 -2.23 -5.51 -20.75
CA VAL A 172 -2.57 -6.47 -21.81
C VAL A 172 -4.09 -6.67 -21.85
N SER A 173 -4.64 -6.85 -23.05
CA SER A 173 -6.04 -7.21 -23.23
C SER A 173 -6.23 -8.71 -23.07
N LEU A 174 -7.27 -9.10 -22.34
CA LEU A 174 -7.64 -10.50 -22.18
C LEU A 174 -8.49 -10.97 -23.38
N PRO A 175 -8.37 -12.25 -23.80
CA PRO A 175 -9.28 -12.85 -24.76
C PRO A 175 -10.76 -12.75 -24.33
N ALA A 176 -11.67 -12.78 -25.31
CA ALA A 176 -13.10 -12.64 -25.07
C ALA A 176 -13.70 -13.74 -24.16
N ASP A 177 -13.05 -14.90 -24.10
CA ASP A 177 -13.51 -16.08 -23.36
C ASP A 177 -12.82 -16.24 -21.99
N SER A 178 -12.21 -15.18 -21.44
CA SER A 178 -11.46 -15.23 -20.18
C SER A 178 -12.29 -14.93 -18.92
N ALA A 179 -13.62 -14.86 -19.03
CA ALA A 179 -14.55 -14.52 -17.95
C ALA A 179 -15.35 -15.73 -17.44
#